data_AF-A0A2S6TDI5-F1
#
_entry.id   AF-A0A2S6TDI5-F1
#
_cell.length_a   1.000
_cell.length_b   1.000
_cell.length_c   1.000
_cell.angle_alpha   90.00
_cell.angle_beta   90.00
_cell.angle_gamma   90.00
#
_symmetry.space_group_name_H-M   'P 1'
#
loop_
_entity.id
_entity.type
_entity.pdbx_description
1 polymer ?
#
loop_
_entity_poly.entity_id
_entity_poly.type
_entity_poly.pdbx_seq_one_letter_code
_entity_poly.pdbx_strand_id
1 'polypeptide(L)'
;MAKAETTVLLDQITYPNDIKHFTVPQLKKLSDELRQETIEVVSITGGHLGASLGVIEMTVALHHVFNTPHDRLIWDVSHQAYPHKILTGRRERIRTLRQGGGLSGFTRRAESEYDPFGAAHSSTSISAGLGMAIARDLKGEDRNIIAVIGDGAMSAGMAYEAMNNAASLDTRMLVILNDNDMSIAPPVGAMSAYLSRLISSKPYRSFRHFAKEVAGKFPRRLEVTARRAEEYARGILTGGTLFEELGFFYIGPVDGHNLDHLLPVLKNIRDMDEAAPVLLHVVTEKGHGYVPAEKSADKYHGVSKFDVVTGKQTKPASNAPSYTNVFAQALIQEAEKDHKIVAITGAMPSGTGLDKFGMSFPERTFDVGIAEQHAVTFAAGLATEGYKPFAAIYSTFLQRGYDQVVHDVAIQKLPVRFAIDRAGLVGADGP
;
A
#
# COMPACT_ATOMS: atom_id res chain seq x y z
N MET A 1 27.25 -17.61 -19.11
CA MET A 1 25.86 -18.10 -19.03
C MET A 1 25.07 -17.35 -20.09
N ALA A 2 24.48 -18.05 -21.06
CA ALA A 2 23.72 -17.42 -22.13
C ALA A 2 22.55 -16.63 -21.52
N LYS A 3 22.49 -15.32 -21.78
CA LYS A 3 21.36 -14.46 -21.42
C LYS A 3 20.14 -15.06 -22.13
N ALA A 4 19.13 -15.49 -21.38
CA ALA A 4 17.90 -15.98 -21.99
C ALA A 4 17.33 -14.88 -22.90
N GLU A 5 16.83 -15.25 -24.09
CA GLU A 5 16.23 -14.37 -25.10
C GLU A 5 14.92 -13.67 -24.63
N THR A 6 14.68 -13.62 -23.31
CA THR A 6 13.38 -13.33 -22.71
C THR A 6 13.20 -11.90 -22.18
N THR A 7 14.22 -11.02 -22.26
CA THR A 7 14.16 -9.64 -21.70
C THR A 7 14.64 -8.55 -22.67
N VAL A 8 14.24 -8.63 -23.94
CA VAL A 8 14.75 -7.76 -25.03
C VAL A 8 14.42 -6.28 -24.85
N LEU A 9 13.22 -5.94 -24.35
CA LEU A 9 12.84 -4.55 -24.07
C LEU A 9 13.42 -4.06 -22.76
N LEU A 10 13.41 -4.91 -21.72
CA LEU A 10 13.96 -4.57 -20.41
C LEU A 10 15.48 -4.35 -20.47
N ASP A 11 16.18 -5.01 -21.39
CA ASP A 11 17.60 -4.80 -21.66
C ASP A 11 17.92 -3.42 -22.26
N GLN A 12 16.93 -2.71 -22.82
CA GLN A 12 17.09 -1.37 -23.37
C GLN A 12 16.88 -0.27 -22.32
N ILE A 13 16.52 -0.64 -21.09
CA ILE A 13 16.11 0.31 -20.05
C ILE A 13 17.17 0.35 -18.97
N THR A 14 17.82 1.50 -18.83
CA THR A 14 18.61 1.83 -17.65
C THR A 14 17.80 2.72 -16.71
N TYR A 15 17.08 3.71 -17.27
CA TYR A 15 16.29 4.68 -16.50
C TYR A 15 14.90 4.90 -17.10
N PRO A 16 13.94 5.49 -16.36
CA PRO A 16 12.58 5.75 -16.85
C PRO A 16 12.48 6.60 -18.12
N ASN A 17 13.53 7.33 -18.49
CA ASN A 17 13.55 8.08 -19.75
C ASN A 17 13.51 7.14 -20.99
N ASP A 18 14.09 5.94 -20.87
CA ASP A 18 14.21 4.99 -21.98
C ASP A 18 12.85 4.42 -22.42
N ILE A 19 11.84 4.44 -21.53
CA ILE A 19 10.49 3.94 -21.82
C ILE A 19 9.52 4.99 -22.37
N LYS A 20 9.92 6.26 -22.46
CA LYS A 20 9.03 7.35 -22.90
C LYS A 20 8.55 7.20 -24.33
N HIS A 21 9.37 6.60 -25.19
CA HIS A 21 9.09 6.43 -26.61
C HIS A 21 8.36 5.12 -26.94
N PHE A 22 8.14 4.25 -25.94
CA PHE A 22 7.53 2.95 -26.17
C PHE A 22 6.04 3.09 -26.51
N THR A 23 5.61 2.32 -27.51
CA THR A 23 4.21 2.16 -27.87
C THR A 23 3.48 1.29 -26.84
N VAL A 24 2.15 1.36 -26.79
CA VAL A 24 1.35 0.54 -25.85
C VAL A 24 1.64 -0.96 -25.98
N PRO A 25 1.76 -1.56 -27.18
CA PRO A 25 2.17 -2.97 -27.31
C PRO A 25 3.57 -3.26 -26.73
N GLN A 26 4.53 -2.34 -26.90
CA GLN A 26 5.85 -2.48 -26.29
C GLN A 26 5.78 -2.37 -24.76
N LEU A 27 4.94 -1.49 -24.21
CA LEU A 27 4.75 -1.38 -22.76
C LEU A 27 4.13 -2.66 -22.17
N LYS A 28 3.16 -3.29 -22.87
CA LYS A 28 2.61 -4.59 -22.46
C LYS A 28 3.68 -5.68 -22.43
N LYS A 29 4.48 -5.77 -23.49
CA LYS A 29 5.60 -6.72 -23.54
C LYS A 29 6.64 -6.43 -22.44
N LEU A 30 6.94 -5.16 -22.19
CA LEU A 30 7.82 -4.76 -21.09
C LEU A 30 7.28 -5.20 -19.73
N SER A 31 5.98 -5.10 -19.48
CA SER A 31 5.35 -5.62 -18.26
C SER A 31 5.61 -7.12 -18.08
N ASP A 32 5.50 -7.91 -19.15
CA ASP A 32 5.78 -9.35 -19.11
C ASP A 32 7.25 -9.65 -18.76
N GLU A 33 8.18 -8.95 -19.41
CA GLU A 33 9.61 -9.10 -19.15
C GLU A 33 9.98 -8.65 -17.72
N LEU A 34 9.39 -7.56 -17.24
CA LEU A 34 9.58 -7.03 -15.88
C LEU A 34 9.01 -7.96 -14.82
N ARG A 35 7.86 -8.58 -15.09
CA ARG A 35 7.25 -9.61 -14.24
C ARG A 35 8.18 -10.81 -14.11
N GLN A 36 8.70 -11.31 -15.22
CA GLN A 36 9.62 -12.44 -15.23
C GLN A 36 10.91 -12.13 -14.44
N GLU A 37 11.54 -10.98 -14.68
CA GLU A 37 12.71 -10.56 -13.89
C GLU A 37 12.38 -10.46 -12.40
N THR A 38 11.24 -9.89 -12.03
CA THR A 38 10.81 -9.77 -10.63
C THR A 38 10.68 -11.14 -9.97
N ILE A 39 10.05 -12.11 -10.64
CA ILE A 39 9.90 -13.49 -10.14
C ILE A 39 11.28 -14.15 -9.94
N GLU A 40 12.16 -14.03 -10.93
CA GLU A 40 13.50 -14.63 -10.86
C GLU A 40 14.39 -14.01 -9.78
N VAL A 41 14.27 -12.72 -9.55
CA VAL A 41 15.01 -12.03 -8.50
C VAL A 41 14.57 -12.55 -7.14
N VAL A 42 13.27 -12.52 -6.88
CA VAL A 42 12.71 -12.87 -5.58
C VAL A 42 12.82 -14.38 -5.30
N SER A 43 12.89 -15.24 -6.32
CA SER A 43 13.16 -16.66 -6.14
C SER A 43 14.52 -16.95 -5.50
N ILE A 44 15.50 -16.07 -5.72
CA ILE A 44 16.85 -16.18 -5.17
C ILE A 44 16.98 -15.43 -3.85
N THR A 45 16.39 -14.24 -3.73
CA THR A 45 16.57 -13.36 -2.56
C THR A 45 15.53 -13.58 -1.46
N GLY A 46 14.37 -14.14 -1.79
CA GLY A 46 13.16 -13.96 -1.00
C GLY A 46 12.68 -12.50 -1.02
N GLY A 47 11.58 -12.20 -0.34
CA GLY A 47 10.98 -10.85 -0.34
C GLY A 47 9.48 -10.84 -0.60
N HIS A 48 8.97 -9.64 -0.88
CA HIS A 48 7.55 -9.38 -1.07
C HIS A 48 7.14 -9.53 -2.54
N LEU A 49 6.93 -10.78 -2.98
CA LEU A 49 6.63 -11.07 -4.38
C LEU A 49 5.22 -10.63 -4.78
N GLY A 50 4.21 -11.08 -4.03
CA GLY A 50 2.80 -10.86 -4.42
C GLY A 50 2.43 -9.39 -4.61
N ALA A 51 2.88 -8.54 -3.69
CA ALA A 51 2.65 -7.10 -3.77
C ALA A 51 3.37 -6.46 -4.97
N SER A 52 4.60 -6.90 -5.26
CA SER A 52 5.38 -6.41 -6.41
C SER A 52 4.78 -6.82 -7.76
N LEU A 53 4.23 -8.04 -7.86
CA LEU A 53 3.58 -8.52 -9.08
C LEU A 53 2.27 -7.78 -9.38
N GLY A 54 1.53 -7.40 -8.33
CA GLY A 54 0.26 -6.68 -8.49
C GLY A 54 0.42 -5.27 -9.08
N VAL A 55 1.62 -4.68 -9.05
CA VAL A 55 1.84 -3.29 -9.50
C VAL A 55 2.71 -3.18 -10.75
N ILE A 56 2.96 -4.27 -11.47
CA ILE A 56 3.85 -4.28 -12.65
C ILE A 56 3.39 -3.27 -13.72
N GLU A 57 2.16 -3.41 -14.23
CA GLU A 57 1.60 -2.53 -15.25
C GLU A 57 1.51 -1.08 -14.76
N MET A 58 1.06 -0.88 -13.52
CA MET A 58 0.97 0.44 -12.92
C MET A 58 2.35 1.10 -12.83
N THR A 59 3.38 0.36 -12.45
CA THR A 59 4.76 0.87 -12.37
C THR A 59 5.28 1.29 -13.75
N VAL A 60 5.05 0.45 -14.76
CA VAL A 60 5.40 0.77 -16.16
C VAL A 60 4.65 2.02 -16.63
N ALA A 61 3.35 2.09 -16.38
CA ALA A 61 2.52 3.23 -16.76
C ALA A 61 2.96 4.53 -16.08
N LEU A 62 3.25 4.49 -14.78
CA LEU A 62 3.73 5.64 -14.01
C LEU A 62 5.04 6.19 -14.55
N HIS A 63 6.03 5.32 -14.76
CA HIS A 63 7.31 5.73 -15.30
C HIS A 63 7.22 6.16 -16.78
N HIS A 64 6.27 5.64 -17.55
CA HIS A 64 6.02 6.09 -18.93
C HIS A 64 5.37 7.48 -18.96
N VAL A 65 4.40 7.76 -18.07
CA VAL A 65 3.63 9.01 -18.08
C VAL A 65 4.34 10.16 -17.36
N PHE A 66 4.92 9.92 -16.18
CA PHE A 66 5.49 10.95 -15.29
C PHE A 66 7.01 11.03 -15.39
N ASN A 67 7.58 12.23 -15.22
CA ASN A 67 9.00 12.48 -15.38
C ASN A 67 9.77 12.28 -14.05
N THR A 68 9.84 11.05 -13.55
CA THR A 68 10.67 10.74 -12.37
C THR A 68 12.16 10.82 -12.72
N PRO A 69 13.04 11.40 -11.87
CA PRO A 69 12.80 11.76 -10.47
C PRO A 69 12.37 13.22 -10.25
N HIS A 70 12.20 14.02 -11.31
CA HIS A 70 11.69 15.39 -11.19
C HIS A 70 10.30 15.37 -10.53
N ASP A 71 9.40 14.57 -11.08
CA ASP A 71 8.15 14.17 -10.43
C ASP A 71 8.46 13.21 -9.28
N ARG A 72 7.75 13.37 -8.16
CA ARG A 72 7.97 12.56 -6.96
C ARG A 72 6.97 11.41 -6.93
N LEU A 73 7.49 10.19 -7.00
CA LEU A 73 6.71 8.96 -6.83
C LEU A 73 7.04 8.35 -5.47
N ILE A 74 6.03 8.24 -4.62
CA ILE A 74 6.14 7.70 -3.26
C ILE A 74 5.34 6.40 -3.20
N TRP A 75 5.96 5.33 -2.72
CA TRP A 75 5.31 4.04 -2.51
C TRP A 75 5.07 3.82 -1.01
N ASP A 76 3.81 3.68 -0.60
CA ASP A 76 3.45 3.38 0.80
C ASP A 76 3.86 1.97 1.20
N VAL A 77 4.48 1.79 2.37
CA VAL A 77 5.24 0.57 2.79
C VAL A 77 6.41 0.25 1.86
N SER A 78 6.26 0.45 0.56
CA SER A 78 7.21 0.26 -0.54
C SER A 78 7.71 -1.17 -0.78
N HIS A 79 7.15 -2.16 -0.08
CA HIS A 79 7.37 -3.57 -0.34
C HIS A 79 6.95 -4.04 -1.75
N GLN A 80 6.09 -3.28 -2.43
CA GLN A 80 5.64 -3.47 -3.81
C GLN A 80 6.58 -2.84 -4.85
N ALA A 81 7.62 -2.11 -4.43
CA ALA A 81 8.42 -1.27 -5.31
C ALA A 81 9.57 -2.02 -6.03
N TYR A 82 9.60 -3.35 -6.06
CA TYR A 82 10.65 -4.10 -6.75
C TYR A 82 10.71 -3.79 -8.26
N PRO A 83 9.59 -3.80 -9.02
CA PRO A 83 9.62 -3.35 -10.41
C PRO A 83 10.10 -1.90 -10.57
N HIS A 84 9.74 -1.03 -9.63
CA HIS A 84 10.22 0.36 -9.64
C HIS A 84 11.75 0.40 -9.51
N LYS A 85 12.34 -0.37 -8.59
CA LYS A 85 13.81 -0.48 -8.47
C LYS A 85 14.46 -0.98 -9.76
N ILE A 86 13.89 -2.01 -10.38
CA ILE A 86 14.41 -2.58 -11.63
C ILE A 86 14.45 -1.51 -12.73
N LEU A 87 13.39 -0.71 -12.90
CA LEU A 87 13.28 0.32 -13.94
C LEU A 87 14.04 1.62 -13.66
N THR A 88 14.73 1.74 -12.51
CA THR A 88 15.37 2.99 -12.06
C THR A 88 16.86 2.79 -11.76
N GLY A 89 17.58 2.16 -12.70
CA GLY A 89 19.03 2.02 -12.66
C GLY A 89 19.56 0.95 -11.71
N ARG A 90 18.70 0.15 -11.07
CA ARG A 90 19.12 -0.83 -10.04
C ARG A 90 18.99 -2.29 -10.47
N ARG A 91 18.67 -2.57 -11.74
CA ARG A 91 18.51 -3.94 -12.26
C ARG A 91 19.73 -4.83 -11.99
N GLU A 92 20.96 -4.36 -12.22
CA GLU A 92 22.16 -5.18 -11.98
C GLU A 92 22.36 -5.55 -10.51
N ARG A 93 21.95 -4.67 -9.60
CA ARG A 93 22.11 -4.86 -8.14
C ARG A 93 20.91 -5.56 -7.51
N ILE A 94 19.81 -5.76 -8.24
CA ILE A 94 18.55 -6.24 -7.66
C ILE A 94 18.66 -7.64 -7.05
N ARG A 95 19.62 -8.47 -7.50
CA ARG A 95 19.89 -9.79 -6.92
C ARG A 95 20.54 -9.73 -5.51
N THR A 96 20.87 -8.53 -5.03
CA THR A 96 21.35 -8.27 -3.65
C THR A 96 20.24 -7.81 -2.69
N LEU A 97 18.99 -7.80 -3.14
CA LEU A 97 17.83 -7.34 -2.38
C LEU A 97 17.73 -8.03 -1.00
N ARG A 98 17.55 -7.23 0.06
CA ARG A 98 17.42 -7.65 1.47
C ARG A 98 18.65 -8.41 2.02
N GLN A 99 19.81 -8.25 1.38
CA GLN A 99 21.08 -8.81 1.85
C GLN A 99 21.98 -7.70 2.41
N GLY A 100 22.87 -8.06 3.34
CA GLY A 100 23.83 -7.12 3.92
C GLY A 100 24.69 -6.46 2.83
N GLY A 101 24.78 -5.13 2.85
CA GLY A 101 25.48 -4.34 1.81
C GLY A 101 24.74 -4.25 0.46
N GLY A 102 23.60 -4.93 0.33
CA GLY A 102 22.76 -4.93 -0.87
C GLY A 102 21.67 -3.86 -0.89
N LEU A 103 20.70 -4.04 -1.79
CA LEU A 103 19.54 -3.15 -1.87
C LEU A 103 18.54 -3.42 -0.74
N SER A 104 17.92 -2.36 -0.24
CA SER A 104 16.82 -2.46 0.72
C SER A 104 15.60 -3.14 0.09
N GLY A 105 14.85 -3.91 0.90
CA GLY A 105 13.51 -4.42 0.54
C GLY A 105 12.45 -3.32 0.38
N PHE A 106 12.82 -2.09 0.68
CA PHE A 106 11.95 -0.92 0.70
C PHE A 106 12.63 0.23 -0.04
N THR A 107 11.85 1.21 -0.51
CA THR A 107 12.38 2.49 -1.01
C THR A 107 13.23 3.17 0.07
N ARG A 108 14.37 3.71 -0.34
CA ARG A 108 15.34 4.34 0.57
C ARG A 108 15.99 5.54 -0.12
N ARG A 109 15.83 6.73 0.47
CA ARG A 109 16.37 8.00 -0.06
C ARG A 109 17.87 7.97 -0.36
N ALA A 110 18.65 7.31 0.51
CA ALA A 110 20.09 7.19 0.33
C ALA A 110 20.49 6.14 -0.74
N GLU A 111 19.55 5.31 -1.19
CA GLU A 111 19.78 4.28 -2.20
C GLU A 111 19.58 4.81 -3.63
N SER A 112 18.62 5.71 -3.84
CA SER A 112 18.30 6.25 -5.17
C SER A 112 17.58 7.59 -5.10
N GLU A 113 17.85 8.49 -6.05
CA GLU A 113 17.08 9.73 -6.24
C GLU A 113 15.62 9.48 -6.66
N TYR A 114 15.34 8.27 -7.18
CA TYR A 114 14.01 7.81 -7.54
C TYR A 114 13.18 7.38 -6.32
N ASP A 115 13.78 7.35 -5.13
CA ASP A 115 13.14 7.02 -3.85
C ASP A 115 13.04 8.29 -2.99
N PRO A 116 12.17 9.27 -3.32
CA PRO A 116 12.18 10.58 -2.68
C PRO A 116 11.79 10.53 -1.19
N PHE A 117 11.08 9.49 -0.77
CA PHE A 117 10.71 9.19 0.60
C PHE A 117 10.99 7.71 0.89
N GLY A 118 11.48 7.41 2.10
CA GLY A 118 11.63 6.03 2.55
C GLY A 118 10.39 5.60 3.31
N ALA A 119 9.84 4.43 3.01
CA ALA A 119 8.67 3.89 3.68
C ALA A 119 8.85 2.40 3.96
N ALA A 120 8.46 1.96 5.14
CA ALA A 120 8.39 0.55 5.54
C ALA A 120 7.20 0.38 6.50
N HIS A 121 7.08 1.28 7.48
CA HIS A 121 5.79 1.53 8.12
C HIS A 121 4.79 2.08 7.10
N SER A 122 3.54 1.67 7.22
CA SER A 122 2.46 2.04 6.30
C SER A 122 1.90 3.43 6.58
N SER A 123 1.07 3.88 5.65
CA SER A 123 0.17 5.02 5.75
C SER A 123 0.89 6.36 5.91
N THR A 124 2.13 6.43 5.43
CA THR A 124 2.96 7.64 5.47
C THR A 124 2.96 8.38 4.14
N SER A 125 2.61 7.71 3.03
CA SER A 125 2.81 8.23 1.68
C SER A 125 1.98 9.48 1.37
N ILE A 126 0.71 9.55 1.81
CA ILE A 126 -0.15 10.71 1.57
C ILE A 126 0.38 11.92 2.35
N SER A 127 0.73 11.75 3.62
CA SER A 127 1.29 12.82 4.45
C SER A 127 2.63 13.33 3.90
N ALA A 128 3.54 12.41 3.55
CA ALA A 128 4.82 12.74 2.95
C ALA A 128 4.65 13.45 1.59
N GLY A 129 3.76 12.95 0.75
CA GLY A 129 3.45 13.57 -0.54
C GLY A 129 2.82 14.95 -0.39
N LEU A 130 1.91 15.15 0.57
CA LEU A 130 1.32 16.45 0.84
C LEU A 130 2.41 17.46 1.25
N GLY A 131 3.33 17.08 2.12
CA GLY A 131 4.48 17.90 2.47
C GLY A 131 5.36 18.26 1.26
N MET A 132 5.58 17.30 0.35
CA MET A 132 6.31 17.57 -0.90
C MET A 132 5.54 18.46 -1.87
N ALA A 133 4.20 18.37 -1.92
CA ALA A 133 3.35 19.22 -2.74
C ALA A 133 3.41 20.68 -2.27
N ILE A 134 3.30 20.91 -0.95
CA ILE A 134 3.46 22.25 -0.37
C ILE A 134 4.88 22.77 -0.59
N ALA A 135 5.91 21.94 -0.43
CA ALA A 135 7.28 22.35 -0.69
C ALA A 135 7.53 22.75 -2.16
N ARG A 136 6.88 22.08 -3.12
CA ARG A 136 6.87 22.47 -4.53
C ARG A 136 6.23 23.85 -4.69
N ASP A 137 5.04 24.05 -4.12
CA ASP A 137 4.26 25.29 -4.28
C ASP A 137 5.02 26.49 -3.70
N LEU A 138 5.63 26.34 -2.53
CA LEU A 138 6.48 27.35 -1.90
C LEU A 138 7.70 27.74 -2.74
N LYS A 139 8.18 26.85 -3.61
CA LYS A 139 9.31 27.10 -4.51
C LYS A 139 8.88 27.64 -5.88
N GLY A 140 7.58 27.71 -6.17
CA GLY A 140 7.07 28.04 -7.50
C GLY A 140 7.48 27.01 -8.56
N GLU A 141 7.66 25.76 -8.17
CA GLU A 141 8.00 24.67 -9.09
C GLU A 141 6.75 24.00 -9.65
N ASP A 142 6.87 23.40 -10.84
CA ASP A 142 5.79 22.67 -11.48
C ASP A 142 6.17 21.19 -11.66
N ARG A 143 6.00 20.39 -10.59
CA ARG A 143 6.24 18.94 -10.58
C ARG A 143 5.02 18.18 -10.08
N ASN A 144 4.86 16.94 -10.55
CA ASN A 144 3.82 16.04 -10.06
C ASN A 144 4.27 15.36 -8.76
N ILE A 145 3.34 15.22 -7.81
CA ILE A 145 3.53 14.44 -6.60
C ILE A 145 2.52 13.30 -6.62
N ILE A 146 3.02 12.06 -6.63
CA ILE A 146 2.24 10.83 -6.72
C ILE A 146 2.50 9.99 -5.48
N ALA A 147 1.47 9.69 -4.70
CA ALA A 147 1.51 8.75 -3.58
C ALA A 147 0.71 7.50 -3.94
N VAL A 148 1.36 6.34 -4.00
CA VAL A 148 0.72 5.04 -4.20
C VAL A 148 0.52 4.38 -2.84
N ILE A 149 -0.73 4.12 -2.47
CA ILE A 149 -1.13 3.57 -1.17
C ILE A 149 -2.03 2.34 -1.35
N GLY A 150 -1.82 1.29 -0.56
CA GLY A 150 -2.69 0.11 -0.56
C GLY A 150 -3.99 0.33 0.21
N ASP A 151 -5.02 -0.45 -0.11
CA ASP A 151 -6.33 -0.47 0.59
C ASP A 151 -6.19 -0.70 2.10
N GLY A 152 -5.36 -1.66 2.52
CA GLY A 152 -5.07 -1.88 3.94
C GLY A 152 -4.49 -0.67 4.65
N ALA A 153 -3.55 0.04 4.01
CA ALA A 153 -2.91 1.23 4.58
C ALA A 153 -3.86 2.44 4.68
N MET A 154 -4.94 2.46 3.88
CA MET A 154 -5.98 3.49 3.97
C MET A 154 -6.79 3.41 5.27
N SER A 155 -6.75 2.27 5.98
CA SER A 155 -7.43 2.11 7.28
C SER A 155 -6.76 2.85 8.45
N ALA A 156 -5.49 3.28 8.29
CA ALA A 156 -4.75 3.90 9.37
C ALA A 156 -5.11 5.38 9.57
N GLY A 157 -5.11 5.84 10.83
CA GLY A 157 -5.44 7.22 11.20
C GLY A 157 -4.65 8.29 10.42
N MET A 158 -3.34 8.08 10.25
CA MET A 158 -2.46 9.03 9.53
C MET A 158 -2.86 9.25 8.07
N ALA A 159 -3.45 8.24 7.40
CA ALA A 159 -3.95 8.42 6.03
C ALA A 159 -5.15 9.38 6.01
N TYR A 160 -6.08 9.25 6.97
CA TYR A 160 -7.23 10.15 7.10
C TYR A 160 -6.81 11.56 7.48
N GLU A 161 -5.90 11.70 8.45
CA GLU A 161 -5.36 12.99 8.87
C GLU A 161 -4.74 13.74 7.67
N ALA A 162 -3.96 13.03 6.85
CA ALA A 162 -3.32 13.60 5.67
C ALA A 162 -4.33 13.97 4.58
N MET A 163 -5.31 13.10 4.29
CA MET A 163 -6.37 13.41 3.31
C MET A 163 -7.21 14.62 3.75
N ASN A 164 -7.63 14.63 5.01
CA ASN A 164 -8.39 15.75 5.58
C ASN A 164 -7.61 17.06 5.49
N ASN A 165 -6.28 17.03 5.69
CA ASN A 165 -5.45 18.22 5.54
C ASN A 165 -5.27 18.62 4.06
N ALA A 166 -5.08 17.66 3.14
CA ALA A 166 -4.88 17.94 1.72
C ALA A 166 -6.04 18.76 1.12
N ALA A 167 -7.27 18.45 1.53
CA ALA A 167 -8.49 19.17 1.13
C ALA A 167 -8.43 20.68 1.38
N SER A 168 -7.83 21.08 2.51
CA SER A 168 -7.78 22.46 2.97
C SER A 168 -6.69 23.31 2.31
N LEU A 169 -5.79 22.68 1.56
CA LEU A 169 -4.56 23.32 1.06
C LEU A 169 -4.60 23.61 -0.44
N ASP A 170 -5.67 23.23 -1.15
CA ASP A 170 -5.86 23.47 -2.60
C ASP A 170 -4.59 23.17 -3.43
N THR A 171 -3.88 22.09 -3.07
CA THR A 171 -2.61 21.71 -3.70
C THR A 171 -2.78 20.51 -4.62
N ARG A 172 -2.16 20.57 -5.80
CA ARG A 172 -2.23 19.48 -6.79
C ARG A 172 -1.39 18.30 -6.31
N MET A 173 -2.03 17.17 -6.09
CA MET A 173 -1.39 15.90 -5.73
C MET A 173 -2.23 14.73 -6.25
N LEU A 174 -1.56 13.67 -6.70
CA LEU A 174 -2.21 12.42 -7.07
C LEU A 174 -2.01 11.38 -5.97
N VAL A 175 -3.11 10.88 -5.42
CA VAL A 175 -3.14 9.68 -4.59
C VAL A 175 -3.67 8.53 -5.44
N ILE A 176 -2.88 7.48 -5.58
CA ILE A 176 -3.31 6.24 -6.25
C ILE A 176 -3.61 5.22 -5.17
N LEU A 177 -4.89 4.89 -5.00
CA LEU A 177 -5.33 3.79 -4.18
C LEU A 177 -5.19 2.49 -4.97
N ASN A 178 -4.23 1.66 -4.59
CA ASN A 178 -4.01 0.32 -5.12
C ASN A 178 -4.83 -0.69 -4.31
N ASP A 179 -6.05 -0.95 -4.75
CA ASP A 179 -6.98 -1.88 -4.12
C ASP A 179 -6.81 -3.29 -4.68
N ASN A 180 -6.35 -4.22 -3.86
CA ASN A 180 -6.26 -5.65 -4.20
C ASN A 180 -7.02 -6.54 -3.21
N ASP A 181 -7.94 -5.96 -2.44
CA ASP A 181 -8.75 -6.63 -1.41
C ASP A 181 -7.90 -7.42 -0.39
N MET A 182 -6.64 -7.03 -0.17
CA MET A 182 -5.67 -7.76 0.64
C MET A 182 -4.70 -6.84 1.39
N SER A 183 -4.54 -7.07 2.70
CA SER A 183 -3.37 -6.61 3.47
C SER A 183 -2.33 -7.75 3.56
N ILE A 184 -1.94 -8.17 4.76
CA ILE A 184 -1.28 -9.47 5.00
C ILE A 184 -2.34 -10.57 5.13
N ALA A 185 -3.36 -10.30 5.93
CA ALA A 185 -4.65 -10.99 5.95
C ALA A 185 -5.69 -10.17 5.14
N PRO A 186 -6.89 -10.70 4.87
CA PRO A 186 -7.98 -9.89 4.31
C PRO A 186 -8.17 -8.61 5.14
N PRO A 187 -8.30 -7.44 4.51
CA PRO A 187 -8.47 -6.18 5.22
C PRO A 187 -9.76 -6.21 6.04
N VAL A 188 -9.76 -5.50 7.17
CA VAL A 188 -10.89 -5.45 8.10
C VAL A 188 -11.42 -4.02 8.23
N GLY A 189 -12.65 -3.92 8.73
CA GLY A 189 -13.30 -2.64 9.04
C GLY A 189 -14.20 -2.11 7.93
N ALA A 190 -14.94 -1.05 8.27
CA ALA A 190 -15.95 -0.46 7.39
C ALA A 190 -15.37 0.17 6.12
N MET A 191 -14.10 0.58 6.15
CA MET A 191 -13.39 1.14 4.99
C MET A 191 -13.22 0.10 3.89
N SER A 192 -12.73 -1.10 4.23
CA SER A 192 -12.62 -2.20 3.26
C SER A 192 -13.99 -2.53 2.65
N ALA A 193 -15.02 -2.71 3.48
CA ALA A 193 -16.38 -2.97 3.00
C ALA A 193 -16.93 -1.83 2.11
N TYR A 194 -16.53 -0.58 2.39
CA TYR A 194 -16.88 0.56 1.56
C TYR A 194 -16.18 0.52 0.19
N LEU A 195 -14.87 0.21 0.15
CA LEU A 195 -14.12 0.04 -1.09
C LEU A 195 -14.67 -1.10 -1.95
N SER A 196 -14.96 -2.27 -1.35
CA SER A 196 -15.59 -3.39 -2.08
C SER A 196 -16.97 -3.02 -2.65
N ARG A 197 -17.74 -2.16 -1.97
CA ARG A 197 -19.01 -1.62 -2.50
C ARG A 197 -18.78 -0.67 -3.68
N LEU A 198 -17.76 0.17 -3.64
CA LEU A 198 -17.40 1.03 -4.78
C LEU A 198 -17.06 0.19 -6.01
N ILE A 199 -16.32 -0.90 -5.84
CA ILE A 199 -15.98 -1.84 -6.93
C ILE A 199 -17.22 -2.52 -7.51
N SER A 200 -18.14 -3.00 -6.65
CA SER A 200 -19.34 -3.72 -7.09
C SER A 200 -20.45 -2.82 -7.64
N SER A 201 -20.41 -1.51 -7.35
CA SER A 201 -21.30 -0.53 -7.96
C SER A 201 -20.96 -0.32 -9.44
N LYS A 202 -21.96 -0.48 -10.34
CA LYS A 202 -21.76 -0.66 -11.79
C LYS A 202 -20.78 0.36 -12.42
N PRO A 203 -19.91 -0.04 -13.38
CA PRO A 203 -18.74 0.75 -13.85
C PRO A 203 -19.07 1.95 -14.76
N TYR A 204 -20.30 2.45 -14.75
CA TYR A 204 -20.82 3.26 -15.86
C TYR A 204 -20.66 4.77 -15.68
N ARG A 205 -20.05 5.24 -14.58
CA ARG A 205 -19.92 6.68 -14.30
C ARG A 205 -18.59 7.32 -14.72
N SER A 206 -17.47 6.60 -14.73
CA SER A 206 -16.15 7.25 -14.84
C SER A 206 -15.76 7.66 -16.27
N PHE A 207 -15.81 6.74 -17.24
CA PHE A 207 -15.19 7.00 -18.56
C PHE A 207 -15.95 8.02 -19.43
N ARG A 208 -17.30 7.96 -19.44
CA ARG A 208 -18.13 8.88 -20.25
C ARG A 208 -18.20 10.28 -19.68
N HIS A 209 -18.01 10.45 -18.37
CA HIS A 209 -18.07 11.75 -17.69
C HIS A 209 -16.73 12.47 -17.77
N PHE A 210 -15.65 11.76 -17.51
CA PHE A 210 -14.29 12.27 -17.66
C PHE A 210 -13.99 12.72 -19.11
N ALA A 211 -14.45 11.95 -20.10
CA ALA A 211 -14.34 12.36 -21.51
C ALA A 211 -15.15 13.62 -21.85
N LYS A 212 -16.24 13.89 -21.12
CA LYS A 212 -17.12 15.05 -21.32
C LYS A 212 -16.59 16.31 -20.60
N GLU A 213 -15.94 16.14 -19.46
CA GLU A 213 -15.28 17.22 -18.70
C GLU A 213 -14.02 17.75 -19.40
N VAL A 214 -13.28 16.90 -20.12
CA VAL A 214 -12.11 17.31 -20.92
C VAL A 214 -12.49 17.98 -22.24
N ALA A 215 -13.71 17.74 -22.75
CA ALA A 215 -14.20 18.35 -23.99
C ALA A 215 -14.51 19.86 -23.85
N GLY A 216 -14.57 20.38 -22.62
CA GLY A 216 -14.69 21.81 -22.32
C GLY A 216 -13.35 22.56 -22.45
N LYS A 217 -12.80 22.66 -23.67
CA LYS A 217 -11.71 23.61 -23.96
C LYS A 217 -12.25 24.82 -24.71
N PHE A 218 -12.30 25.96 -23.99
CA PHE A 218 -12.38 27.41 -24.35
C PHE A 218 -13.65 28.16 -23.89
N PRO A 219 -13.55 29.42 -23.36
CA PRO A 219 -12.55 30.07 -22.51
C PRO A 219 -13.03 30.38 -21.06
N ARG A 220 -12.05 30.52 -20.15
CA ARG A 220 -12.16 30.74 -18.69
C ARG A 220 -12.85 32.06 -18.30
N ARG A 221 -13.92 31.97 -17.49
CA ARG A 221 -14.18 32.73 -16.23
C ARG A 221 -15.60 32.56 -15.66
N LEU A 222 -16.54 31.99 -16.41
CA LEU A 222 -17.90 31.65 -15.93
C LEU A 222 -18.07 30.16 -15.61
N GLU A 223 -17.18 29.31 -16.11
CA GLU A 223 -17.31 27.86 -16.06
C GLU A 223 -16.91 27.27 -14.70
N VAL A 224 -15.96 27.89 -13.97
CA VAL A 224 -15.49 27.37 -12.68
C VAL A 224 -16.57 27.45 -11.59
N THR A 225 -17.38 28.52 -11.59
CA THR A 225 -18.49 28.66 -10.63
C THR A 225 -19.65 27.76 -10.98
N ALA A 226 -19.95 27.61 -12.28
CA ALA A 226 -21.00 26.71 -12.76
C ALA A 226 -20.64 25.23 -12.54
N ARG A 227 -19.38 24.85 -12.77
CA ARG A 227 -18.88 23.48 -12.59
C ARG A 227 -18.74 23.10 -11.12
N ARG A 228 -18.22 23.99 -10.26
CA ARG A 228 -18.26 23.78 -8.80
C ARG A 228 -19.69 23.66 -8.30
N ALA A 229 -20.63 24.47 -8.81
CA ALA A 229 -22.04 24.37 -8.45
C ALA A 229 -22.69 23.08 -8.98
N GLU A 230 -22.30 22.59 -10.16
CA GLU A 230 -22.78 21.33 -10.73
C GLU A 230 -22.22 20.10 -9.98
N GLU A 231 -20.94 20.12 -9.61
CA GLU A 231 -20.30 19.11 -8.75
C GLU A 231 -20.92 19.11 -7.34
N TYR A 232 -21.15 20.28 -6.73
CA TYR A 232 -21.89 20.41 -5.46
C TYR A 232 -23.32 19.88 -5.58
N ALA A 233 -24.02 20.23 -6.66
CA ALA A 233 -25.38 19.77 -6.91
C ALA A 233 -25.43 18.24 -7.15
N ARG A 234 -24.39 17.65 -7.74
CA ARG A 234 -24.29 16.19 -7.92
C ARG A 234 -23.94 15.44 -6.66
N GLY A 235 -23.05 15.98 -5.81
CA GLY A 235 -22.77 15.41 -4.48
C GLY A 235 -24.05 15.30 -3.66
N ILE A 236 -24.91 16.32 -3.74
CA ILE A 236 -26.22 16.38 -3.07
C ILE A 236 -27.25 15.43 -3.72
N LEU A 237 -27.25 15.28 -5.05
CA LEU A 237 -28.25 14.47 -5.78
C LEU A 237 -27.90 12.97 -5.88
N THR A 238 -26.63 12.57 -5.67
CA THR A 238 -26.20 11.19 -5.89
C THR A 238 -25.46 10.53 -4.72
N GLY A 239 -25.20 11.24 -3.62
CA GLY A 239 -24.37 10.77 -2.51
C GLY A 239 -22.92 10.64 -2.94
N GLY A 240 -22.10 11.64 -2.62
CA GLY A 240 -20.66 11.63 -2.91
C GLY A 240 -19.94 10.45 -2.24
N THR A 241 -18.79 10.08 -2.80
CA THR A 241 -17.84 9.18 -2.14
C THR A 241 -17.25 9.85 -0.90
N LEU A 242 -16.76 9.06 0.07
CA LEU A 242 -16.04 9.61 1.22
C LEU A 242 -14.87 10.50 0.78
N PHE A 243 -14.20 10.12 -0.32
CA PHE A 243 -13.06 10.85 -0.84
C PHE A 243 -13.48 12.23 -1.37
N GLU A 244 -14.63 12.33 -2.05
CA GLU A 244 -15.19 13.61 -2.49
C GLU A 244 -15.59 14.49 -1.29
N GLU A 245 -16.16 13.90 -0.23
CA GLU A 245 -16.45 14.61 1.02
C GLU A 245 -15.16 15.09 1.74
N LEU A 246 -14.05 14.37 1.56
CA LEU A 246 -12.70 14.78 1.99
C LEU A 246 -12.01 15.71 0.97
N GLY A 247 -12.73 16.24 -0.02
CA GLY A 247 -12.19 17.23 -0.98
C GLY A 247 -11.31 16.68 -2.09
N PHE A 248 -11.27 15.36 -2.30
CA PHE A 248 -10.56 14.74 -3.43
C PHE A 248 -11.46 14.62 -4.65
N PHE A 249 -10.91 14.90 -5.83
CA PHE A 249 -11.54 14.49 -7.08
C PHE A 249 -11.33 12.99 -7.27
N TYR A 250 -12.41 12.21 -7.17
CA TYR A 250 -12.35 10.76 -7.22
C TYR A 250 -12.50 10.21 -8.65
N ILE A 251 -11.53 9.40 -9.09
CA ILE A 251 -11.54 8.73 -10.39
C ILE A 251 -11.42 7.22 -10.17
N GLY A 252 -12.37 6.44 -10.65
CA GLY A 252 -12.28 4.98 -10.68
C GLY A 252 -13.57 4.26 -10.26
N PRO A 253 -13.52 2.94 -10.02
CA PRO A 253 -12.33 2.08 -10.13
C PRO A 253 -11.82 1.92 -11.57
N VAL A 254 -10.50 1.76 -11.75
CA VAL A 254 -9.84 1.45 -13.03
C VAL A 254 -9.06 0.14 -12.89
N ASP A 255 -9.07 -0.69 -13.93
CA ASP A 255 -8.27 -1.93 -13.98
C ASP A 255 -6.77 -1.60 -14.05
N GLY A 256 -6.04 -2.01 -13.00
CA GLY A 256 -4.61 -1.77 -12.83
C GLY A 256 -3.70 -2.64 -13.69
N HIS A 257 -4.24 -3.67 -14.34
CA HIS A 257 -3.51 -4.54 -15.27
C HIS A 257 -3.79 -4.21 -16.73
N ASN A 258 -4.65 -3.22 -17.00
CA ASN A 258 -4.98 -2.81 -18.34
C ASN A 258 -4.33 -1.46 -18.71
N LEU A 259 -3.19 -1.53 -19.41
CA LEU A 259 -2.47 -0.36 -19.90
C LEU A 259 -3.29 0.51 -20.88
N ASP A 260 -4.24 -0.05 -21.63
CA ASP A 260 -5.10 0.74 -22.51
C ASP A 260 -6.05 1.65 -21.71
N HIS A 261 -6.39 1.27 -20.47
CA HIS A 261 -7.20 2.06 -19.55
C HIS A 261 -6.35 3.01 -18.69
N LEU A 262 -5.25 2.50 -18.11
CA LEU A 262 -4.41 3.27 -17.21
C LEU A 262 -3.71 4.45 -17.90
N LEU A 263 -3.14 4.23 -19.09
CA LEU A 263 -2.32 5.25 -19.75
C LEU A 263 -3.11 6.52 -20.10
N PRO A 264 -4.32 6.45 -20.70
CA PRO A 264 -5.13 7.65 -20.92
C PRO A 264 -5.49 8.38 -19.62
N VAL A 265 -5.91 7.65 -18.57
CA VAL A 265 -6.31 8.26 -17.30
C VAL A 265 -5.13 8.98 -16.65
N LEU A 266 -3.98 8.33 -16.53
CA LEU A 266 -2.77 8.93 -15.94
C LEU A 266 -2.26 10.13 -16.76
N LYS A 267 -2.29 10.06 -18.10
CA LYS A 267 -1.90 11.20 -18.96
C LYS A 267 -2.82 12.40 -18.74
N ASN A 268 -4.12 12.15 -18.68
CA ASN A 268 -5.07 13.22 -18.45
C ASN A 268 -4.89 13.83 -17.06
N ILE A 269 -4.71 13.02 -16.00
CA ILE A 269 -4.42 13.51 -14.64
C ILE A 269 -3.15 14.36 -14.61
N ARG A 270 -2.07 13.91 -15.27
CA ARG A 270 -0.80 14.67 -15.36
C ARG A 270 -1.01 16.05 -16.02
N ASP A 271 -1.86 16.11 -17.04
CA ASP A 271 -2.11 17.31 -17.85
C ASP A 271 -3.26 18.17 -17.30
N MET A 272 -3.81 17.85 -16.12
CA MET A 272 -4.84 18.65 -15.46
C MET A 272 -4.26 19.96 -14.90
N ASP A 273 -4.94 21.07 -15.23
CA ASP A 273 -4.62 22.41 -14.74
C ASP A 273 -5.20 22.72 -13.35
N GLU A 274 -5.97 21.80 -12.77
CA GLU A 274 -6.67 22.02 -11.51
C GLU A 274 -5.76 21.85 -10.29
N ALA A 275 -5.78 22.86 -9.42
CA ALA A 275 -5.11 22.84 -8.12
C ALA A 275 -6.00 22.13 -7.09
N ALA A 276 -6.23 20.83 -7.29
CA ALA A 276 -6.99 19.99 -6.37
C ALA A 276 -6.33 18.61 -6.23
N PRO A 277 -6.43 17.96 -5.07
CA PRO A 277 -5.95 16.60 -4.91
C PRO A 277 -6.88 15.61 -5.65
N VAL A 278 -6.28 14.68 -6.37
CA VAL A 278 -6.98 13.64 -7.14
C VAL A 278 -6.75 12.29 -6.46
N LEU A 279 -7.82 11.51 -6.28
CA LEU A 279 -7.72 10.12 -5.87
C LEU A 279 -8.08 9.21 -7.04
N LEU A 280 -7.10 8.48 -7.56
CA LEU A 280 -7.29 7.46 -8.57
C LEU A 280 -7.40 6.09 -7.89
N HIS A 281 -8.58 5.48 -7.94
CA HIS A 281 -8.82 4.13 -7.45
C HIS A 281 -8.48 3.11 -8.55
N VAL A 282 -7.41 2.34 -8.32
CA VAL A 282 -6.91 1.30 -9.21
C VAL A 282 -7.11 -0.06 -8.55
N VAL A 283 -7.77 -0.98 -9.26
CA VAL A 283 -8.00 -2.35 -8.81
C VAL A 283 -6.92 -3.25 -9.38
N THR A 284 -6.20 -3.99 -8.53
CA THR A 284 -5.15 -4.94 -8.93
C THR A 284 -5.36 -6.31 -8.29
N GLU A 285 -4.58 -7.29 -8.75
CA GLU A 285 -4.56 -8.63 -8.21
C GLU A 285 -3.19 -8.91 -7.58
N LYS A 286 -3.17 -9.22 -6.28
CA LYS A 286 -1.93 -9.58 -5.60
C LYS A 286 -1.41 -10.91 -6.15
N GLY A 287 -0.17 -10.90 -6.65
CA GLY A 287 0.44 -12.06 -7.31
C GLY A 287 0.17 -12.18 -8.82
N HIS A 288 -0.43 -11.16 -9.45
CA HIS A 288 -0.88 -11.20 -10.84
C HIS A 288 0.15 -11.72 -11.85
N GLY A 289 -0.29 -12.67 -12.67
CA GLY A 289 0.50 -13.29 -13.73
C GLY A 289 1.46 -14.37 -13.22
N TYR A 290 1.34 -14.80 -11.97
CA TYR A 290 2.11 -15.91 -11.41
C TYR A 290 1.22 -16.88 -10.63
N VAL A 291 0.79 -17.94 -11.32
CA VAL A 291 -0.18 -18.94 -10.82
C VAL A 291 0.12 -19.48 -9.40
N PRO A 292 1.38 -19.79 -9.01
CA PRO A 292 1.67 -20.22 -7.64
C PRO A 292 1.36 -19.16 -6.58
N ALA A 293 1.58 -17.87 -6.87
CA ALA A 293 1.21 -16.79 -5.97
C ALA A 293 -0.31 -16.59 -5.94
N GLU A 294 -0.98 -16.56 -7.09
CA GLU A 294 -2.44 -16.37 -7.17
C GLU A 294 -3.22 -17.45 -6.42
N LYS A 295 -2.71 -18.68 -6.38
CA LYS A 295 -3.35 -19.80 -5.66
C LYS A 295 -2.98 -19.87 -4.17
N SER A 296 -1.98 -19.12 -3.71
CA SER A 296 -1.58 -19.14 -2.30
C SER A 296 -2.54 -18.31 -1.45
N ALA A 297 -2.82 -18.75 -0.23
CA ALA A 297 -3.70 -18.05 0.72
C ALA A 297 -3.17 -16.64 1.08
N ASP A 298 -1.85 -16.50 1.23
CA ASP A 298 -1.17 -15.22 1.52
C ASP A 298 -0.75 -14.46 0.24
N LYS A 299 -1.08 -15.00 -0.94
CA LYS A 299 -0.67 -14.49 -2.25
C LYS A 299 0.84 -14.26 -2.39
N TYR A 300 1.66 -15.04 -1.67
CA TYR A 300 3.12 -14.86 -1.60
C TYR A 300 3.51 -13.45 -1.14
N HIS A 301 2.82 -12.94 -0.11
CA HIS A 301 3.13 -11.64 0.51
C HIS A 301 4.58 -11.56 0.97
N GLY A 302 5.13 -12.62 1.55
CA GLY A 302 6.54 -12.73 1.92
C GLY A 302 7.05 -14.16 1.69
N VAL A 303 8.01 -14.31 0.78
CA VAL A 303 8.53 -15.63 0.41
C VAL A 303 9.99 -15.80 0.80
N SER A 304 10.34 -17.04 1.18
CA SER A 304 11.73 -17.50 1.22
C SER A 304 12.20 -17.88 -0.20
N LYS A 305 13.44 -18.32 -0.37
CA LYS A 305 13.92 -18.85 -1.66
C LYS A 305 12.99 -19.94 -2.17
N PHE A 306 12.67 -19.93 -3.46
CA PHE A 306 11.70 -20.86 -4.03
C PHE A 306 12.06 -21.27 -5.45
N ASP A 307 11.53 -22.41 -5.89
CA ASP A 307 11.63 -22.84 -7.29
C ASP A 307 10.58 -22.13 -8.14
N VAL A 308 11.00 -21.48 -9.23
CA VAL A 308 10.14 -20.61 -10.05
C VAL A 308 8.98 -21.37 -10.69
N VAL A 309 9.18 -22.63 -11.10
CA VAL A 309 8.17 -23.41 -11.81
C VAL A 309 7.12 -23.96 -10.85
N THR A 310 7.57 -24.48 -9.70
CA THR A 310 6.71 -25.19 -8.75
C THR A 310 6.19 -24.31 -7.62
N GLY A 311 6.82 -23.16 -7.37
CA GLY A 311 6.56 -22.30 -6.21
C GLY A 311 7.03 -22.88 -4.88
N LYS A 312 7.71 -24.04 -4.88
CA LYS A 312 8.11 -24.72 -3.64
C LYS A 312 9.19 -23.91 -2.92
N GLN A 313 8.83 -23.40 -1.74
CA GLN A 313 9.75 -22.64 -0.90
C GLN A 313 10.70 -23.58 -0.14
N THR A 314 11.96 -23.17 -0.01
CA THR A 314 12.96 -23.83 0.83
C THR A 314 13.04 -23.08 2.16
N LYS A 315 12.55 -23.69 3.24
CA LYS A 315 12.65 -23.15 4.59
C LYS A 315 13.62 -24.02 5.40
N PRO A 316 14.60 -23.44 6.11
CA PRO A 316 15.41 -24.18 7.06
C PRO A 316 14.50 -24.85 8.09
N ALA A 317 14.79 -26.10 8.44
CA ALA A 317 14.08 -26.76 9.53
C ALA A 317 14.40 -26.04 10.84
N SER A 318 13.37 -25.56 11.55
CA SER A 318 13.55 -24.99 12.88
C SER A 318 13.72 -26.12 13.90
N ASN A 319 14.67 -25.97 14.81
CA ASN A 319 14.91 -26.89 15.91
C ASN A 319 14.08 -26.55 17.17
N ALA A 320 13.39 -25.40 17.17
CA ALA A 320 12.58 -24.93 18.28
C ALA A 320 11.24 -24.31 17.78
N PRO A 321 10.18 -24.32 18.59
CA PRO A 321 8.96 -23.58 18.27
C PRO A 321 9.24 -22.07 18.23
N SER A 322 8.51 -21.34 17.40
CA SER A 322 8.60 -19.87 17.40
C SER A 322 7.99 -19.29 18.67
N TYR A 323 8.53 -18.15 19.14
CA TYR A 323 7.94 -17.38 20.26
C TYR A 323 6.45 -17.10 20.02
N THR A 324 6.09 -16.73 18.79
CA THR A 324 4.70 -16.54 18.34
C THR A 324 3.82 -17.77 18.62
N ASN A 325 4.31 -18.98 18.33
CA ASN A 325 3.53 -20.19 18.57
C ASN A 325 3.40 -20.51 20.06
N VAL A 326 4.48 -20.32 20.82
CA VAL A 326 4.47 -20.51 22.28
C VAL A 326 3.49 -19.54 22.95
N PHE A 327 3.53 -18.27 22.57
CA PHE A 327 2.61 -17.24 23.05
C PHE A 327 1.15 -17.59 22.74
N ALA A 328 0.83 -17.92 21.49
CA ALA A 328 -0.53 -18.25 21.08
C ALA A 328 -1.11 -19.44 21.88
N GLN A 329 -0.33 -20.52 22.03
CA GLN A 329 -0.77 -21.70 22.78
C GLN A 329 -0.98 -21.38 24.26
N ALA A 330 -0.07 -20.63 24.88
CA ALA A 330 -0.21 -20.22 26.28
C ALA A 330 -1.45 -19.33 26.48
N LEU A 331 -1.68 -18.36 25.59
CA LEU A 331 -2.83 -17.46 25.68
C LEU A 331 -4.16 -18.21 25.54
N ILE A 332 -4.23 -19.20 24.64
CA ILE A 332 -5.41 -20.06 24.47
C ILE A 332 -5.69 -20.82 25.78
N GLN A 333 -4.69 -21.47 26.36
CA GLN A 333 -4.83 -22.23 27.62
C GLN A 333 -5.30 -21.36 28.80
N GLU A 334 -4.84 -20.11 28.87
CA GLU A 334 -5.30 -19.18 29.89
C GLU A 334 -6.74 -18.71 29.62
N ALA A 335 -7.09 -18.46 28.36
CA ALA A 335 -8.44 -18.04 27.98
C ALA A 335 -9.50 -19.14 28.08
N GLU A 336 -9.12 -20.43 28.10
CA GLU A 336 -10.01 -21.54 28.46
C GLU A 336 -10.49 -21.45 29.91
N LYS A 337 -9.65 -20.92 30.81
CA LYS A 337 -9.94 -20.78 32.24
C LYS A 337 -10.60 -19.44 32.57
N ASP A 338 -10.37 -18.43 31.75
CA ASP A 338 -10.83 -17.07 31.98
C ASP A 338 -11.51 -16.45 30.75
N HIS A 339 -12.84 -16.31 30.85
CA HIS A 339 -13.67 -15.74 29.79
C HIS A 339 -13.44 -14.23 29.57
N LYS A 340 -12.75 -13.53 30.49
CA LYS A 340 -12.42 -12.10 30.36
C LYS A 340 -11.16 -11.83 29.55
N ILE A 341 -10.38 -12.86 29.22
CA ILE A 341 -9.22 -12.71 28.33
C ILE A 341 -9.70 -12.47 26.90
N VAL A 342 -9.20 -11.40 26.29
CA VAL A 342 -9.47 -11.01 24.90
C VAL A 342 -8.16 -10.68 24.20
N ALA A 343 -8.07 -10.97 22.91
CA ALA A 343 -6.88 -10.77 22.11
C ALA A 343 -7.11 -9.67 21.05
N ILE A 344 -6.12 -8.79 20.89
CA ILE A 344 -6.19 -7.65 19.97
C ILE A 344 -4.94 -7.67 19.08
N THR A 345 -5.12 -7.56 17.77
CA THR A 345 -4.04 -7.42 16.78
C THR A 345 -4.27 -6.22 15.87
N GLY A 346 -3.19 -5.65 15.32
CA GLY A 346 -3.27 -4.65 14.26
C GLY A 346 -2.88 -5.25 12.92
N ALA A 347 -3.84 -5.81 12.16
CA ALA A 347 -3.66 -6.44 10.85
C ALA A 347 -2.62 -7.58 10.77
N MET A 348 -2.20 -8.14 11.91
CA MET A 348 -1.12 -9.13 12.00
C MET A 348 -1.53 -10.43 12.71
N PRO A 349 -2.69 -11.04 12.41
CA PRO A 349 -3.17 -12.21 13.16
C PRO A 349 -2.19 -13.40 13.07
N SER A 350 -1.71 -13.74 11.88
CA SER A 350 -0.73 -14.84 11.69
C SER A 350 0.67 -14.47 12.19
N GLY A 351 1.06 -13.21 12.05
CA GLY A 351 2.35 -12.70 12.50
C GLY A 351 2.52 -12.75 14.03
N THR A 352 1.41 -12.56 14.76
CA THR A 352 1.32 -12.55 16.22
C THR A 352 0.73 -13.83 16.81
N GLY A 353 0.30 -14.77 15.97
CA GLY A 353 -0.28 -16.05 16.40
C GLY A 353 -1.73 -15.94 16.90
N LEU A 354 -2.34 -14.77 16.78
CA LEU A 354 -3.74 -14.54 17.15
C LEU A 354 -4.74 -15.10 16.13
N ASP A 355 -4.28 -15.52 14.95
CA ASP A 355 -5.07 -16.36 14.04
C ASP A 355 -5.55 -17.64 14.75
N LYS A 356 -4.67 -18.31 15.50
CA LYS A 356 -5.01 -19.52 16.29
C LYS A 356 -5.96 -19.21 17.43
N PHE A 357 -5.73 -18.10 18.13
CA PHE A 357 -6.62 -17.67 19.20
C PHE A 357 -8.03 -17.36 18.67
N GLY A 358 -8.12 -16.72 17.50
CA GLY A 358 -9.39 -16.45 16.81
C GLY A 358 -10.14 -17.69 16.33
N MET A 359 -9.42 -18.77 15.97
CA MET A 359 -10.07 -20.06 15.66
C MET A 359 -10.74 -20.68 16.90
N SER A 360 -10.13 -20.54 18.08
CA SER A 360 -10.69 -21.06 19.34
C SER A 360 -11.73 -20.13 19.97
N PHE A 361 -11.53 -18.81 19.86
CA PHE A 361 -12.34 -17.78 20.54
C PHE A 361 -12.65 -16.60 19.61
N PRO A 362 -13.47 -16.79 18.57
CA PRO A 362 -13.75 -15.77 17.56
C PRO A 362 -14.37 -14.50 18.16
N GLU A 363 -15.29 -14.64 19.12
CA GLU A 363 -15.95 -13.50 19.79
C GLU A 363 -15.04 -12.70 20.73
N ARG A 364 -13.82 -13.19 20.99
CA ARG A 364 -12.84 -12.57 21.91
C ARG A 364 -11.57 -12.14 21.18
N THR A 365 -11.60 -12.09 19.86
CA THR A 365 -10.47 -11.74 19.00
C THR A 365 -10.82 -10.54 18.14
N PHE A 366 -10.03 -9.48 18.25
CA PHE A 366 -10.27 -8.22 17.56
C PHE A 366 -9.07 -7.88 16.68
N ASP A 367 -9.29 -7.82 15.37
CA ASP A 367 -8.35 -7.21 14.43
C ASP A 367 -8.82 -5.79 14.14
N VAL A 368 -8.02 -4.80 14.51
CA VAL A 368 -8.35 -3.39 14.34
C VAL A 368 -7.80 -2.79 13.04
N GLY A 369 -7.22 -3.62 12.16
CA GLY A 369 -6.54 -3.17 10.96
C GLY A 369 -5.19 -2.52 11.28
N ILE A 370 -4.66 -1.74 10.33
CA ILE A 370 -3.37 -1.05 10.51
C ILE A 370 -3.61 0.23 11.33
N ALA A 371 -3.90 0.07 12.62
CA ALA A 371 -4.26 1.17 13.50
C ALA A 371 -3.74 0.93 14.92
N GLU A 372 -2.41 0.93 15.11
CA GLU A 372 -1.79 0.60 16.40
C GLU A 372 -2.18 1.57 17.52
N GLN A 373 -2.35 2.87 17.23
CA GLN A 373 -2.88 3.82 18.22
C GLN A 373 -4.25 3.35 18.71
N HIS A 374 -5.13 3.01 17.76
CA HIS A 374 -6.47 2.53 18.07
C HIS A 374 -6.42 1.21 18.84
N ALA A 375 -5.55 0.25 18.48
CA ALA A 375 -5.40 -1.01 19.18
C ALA A 375 -5.10 -0.81 20.68
N VAL A 376 -4.23 0.16 21.00
CA VAL A 376 -3.83 0.49 22.37
C VAL A 376 -4.99 1.10 23.16
N THR A 377 -5.62 2.15 22.63
CA THR A 377 -6.76 2.81 23.30
C THR A 377 -7.99 1.91 23.37
N PHE A 378 -8.22 1.07 22.36
CA PHE A 378 -9.27 0.04 22.36
C PHE A 378 -9.05 -0.99 23.49
N ALA A 379 -7.81 -1.44 23.68
CA ALA A 379 -7.45 -2.27 24.83
C ALA A 379 -7.69 -1.53 26.16
N ALA A 380 -7.36 -0.24 26.24
CA ALA A 380 -7.64 0.58 27.41
C ALA A 380 -9.14 0.57 27.76
N GLY A 381 -10.01 0.82 26.78
CA GLY A 381 -11.47 0.79 26.97
C GLY A 381 -12.01 -0.59 27.37
N LEU A 382 -11.47 -1.69 26.82
CA LEU A 382 -11.83 -3.03 27.28
C LEU A 382 -11.44 -3.26 28.76
N ALA A 383 -10.28 -2.73 29.16
CA ALA A 383 -9.80 -2.85 30.52
C ALA A 383 -10.67 -2.06 31.52
N THR A 384 -11.24 -0.91 31.14
CA THR A 384 -12.17 -0.15 32.00
C THR A 384 -13.47 -0.92 32.25
N GLU A 385 -13.90 -1.73 31.29
CA GLU A 385 -15.09 -2.59 31.38
C GLU A 385 -14.81 -3.96 32.03
N GLY A 386 -13.64 -4.12 32.67
CA GLY A 386 -13.28 -5.32 33.44
C GLY A 386 -12.85 -6.52 32.60
N TYR A 387 -12.53 -6.33 31.32
CA TYR A 387 -11.85 -7.36 30.51
C TYR A 387 -10.34 -7.35 30.75
N LYS A 388 -9.67 -8.41 30.30
CA LYS A 388 -8.22 -8.63 30.41
C LYS A 388 -7.60 -8.66 29.02
N PRO A 389 -7.36 -7.49 28.41
CA PRO A 389 -6.90 -7.42 27.02
C PRO A 389 -5.41 -7.76 26.88
N PHE A 390 -5.11 -8.56 25.87
CA PHE A 390 -3.78 -8.83 25.36
C PHE A 390 -3.63 -8.19 23.97
N ALA A 391 -2.94 -7.06 23.92
CA ALA A 391 -2.56 -6.41 22.67
C ALA A 391 -1.27 -7.04 22.14
N ALA A 392 -1.38 -7.86 21.09
CA ALA A 392 -0.23 -8.48 20.44
C ALA A 392 0.17 -7.63 19.23
N ILE A 393 1.29 -6.91 19.37
CA ILE A 393 1.77 -5.91 18.41
C ILE A 393 3.28 -6.07 18.27
N TYR A 394 3.83 -5.90 17.07
CA TYR A 394 5.28 -5.94 16.91
C TYR A 394 5.95 -4.74 17.56
N SER A 395 7.15 -4.92 18.09
CA SER A 395 7.95 -3.87 18.74
C SER A 395 8.06 -2.60 17.89
N THR A 396 8.37 -2.75 16.60
CA THR A 396 8.50 -1.61 15.67
C THR A 396 7.18 -0.87 15.45
N PHE A 397 6.05 -1.58 15.42
CA PHE A 397 4.74 -0.97 15.19
C PHE A 397 4.16 -0.34 16.45
N LEU A 398 4.48 -0.87 17.64
CA LEU A 398 4.04 -0.27 18.90
C LEU A 398 4.56 1.17 19.09
N GLN A 399 5.63 1.55 18.38
CA GLN A 399 6.11 2.94 18.33
C GLN A 399 5.01 3.92 17.89
N ARG A 400 4.11 3.50 17.00
CA ARG A 400 2.96 4.32 16.56
C ARG A 400 1.99 4.63 17.69
N GLY A 401 1.80 3.69 18.62
CA GLY A 401 0.91 3.80 19.77
C GLY A 401 1.57 4.34 21.04
N TYR A 402 2.77 4.92 20.96
CA TYR A 402 3.53 5.34 22.14
C TYR A 402 2.74 6.27 23.08
N ASP A 403 2.11 7.30 22.52
CA ASP A 403 1.32 8.26 23.30
C ASP A 403 0.12 7.58 23.97
N GLN A 404 -0.57 6.68 23.25
CA GLN A 404 -1.71 5.93 23.79
C GLN A 404 -1.29 4.97 24.92
N VAL A 405 -0.09 4.37 24.83
CA VAL A 405 0.44 3.54 25.91
C VAL A 405 0.67 4.38 27.17
N VAL A 406 1.24 5.58 27.01
CA VAL A 406 1.53 6.47 28.14
C VAL A 406 0.24 7.06 28.71
N HIS A 407 -0.54 7.75 27.88
CA HIS A 407 -1.65 8.57 28.29
C HIS A 407 -2.90 7.72 28.58
N ASP A 408 -3.29 6.85 27.65
CA ASP A 408 -4.56 6.15 27.75
C ASP A 408 -4.46 4.90 28.63
N VAL A 409 -3.28 4.29 28.77
CA VAL A 409 -3.09 3.08 29.61
C VAL A 409 -2.37 3.40 30.93
N ALA A 410 -1.15 3.93 30.87
CA ALA A 410 -0.25 3.96 32.03
C ALA A 410 -0.68 4.97 33.09
N ILE A 411 -1.07 6.19 32.71
CA ILE A 411 -1.56 7.22 33.67
C ILE A 411 -2.78 6.69 34.44
N GLN A 412 -3.67 5.97 33.75
CA GLN A 412 -4.88 5.39 34.32
C GLN A 412 -4.64 4.07 35.07
N LYS A 413 -3.41 3.52 35.04
CA LYS A 413 -3.02 2.24 35.65
C LYS A 413 -3.89 1.06 35.18
N LEU A 414 -4.28 1.06 33.91
CA LEU A 414 -5.17 0.03 33.36
C LEU A 414 -4.42 -1.29 33.13
N PRO A 415 -5.05 -2.46 33.41
CA PRO A 415 -4.40 -3.77 33.32
C PRO A 415 -4.32 -4.31 31.87
N VAL A 416 -3.80 -3.51 30.94
CA VAL A 416 -3.52 -3.92 29.56
C VAL A 416 -2.21 -4.69 29.49
N ARG A 417 -2.19 -5.82 28.79
CA ARG A 417 -0.99 -6.65 28.59
C ARG A 417 -0.51 -6.50 27.15
N PHE A 418 0.72 -6.04 26.98
CA PHE A 418 1.36 -5.93 25.67
C PHE A 418 2.22 -7.17 25.40
N ALA A 419 1.79 -7.99 24.44
CA ALA A 419 2.57 -9.11 23.93
C ALA A 419 3.40 -8.62 22.74
N ILE A 420 4.63 -8.20 23.01
CA ILE A 420 5.48 -7.51 22.03
C ILE A 420 6.32 -8.54 21.26
N ASP A 421 5.88 -8.89 20.05
CA ASP A 421 6.63 -9.78 19.15
C ASP A 421 7.68 -8.98 18.35
N ARG A 422 8.65 -9.66 17.72
CA ARG A 422 9.76 -9.04 16.95
C ARG A 422 10.52 -7.97 17.74
N ALA A 423 10.69 -8.19 19.05
CA ALA A 423 11.53 -7.35 19.88
C ALA A 423 13.02 -7.53 19.55
N GLY A 424 13.74 -6.42 19.40
CA GLY A 424 15.14 -6.41 18.98
C GLY A 424 15.33 -6.37 17.46
N LEU A 425 16.45 -6.92 16.98
CA LEU A 425 16.80 -6.89 15.56
C LEU A 425 16.06 -7.98 14.78
N VAL A 426 15.34 -7.58 13.72
CA VAL A 426 14.61 -8.50 12.83
C VAL A 426 15.40 -8.89 11.56
N GLY A 427 16.54 -8.24 11.33
CA GLY A 427 17.47 -8.59 10.26
C GLY A 427 17.10 -7.99 8.90
N ALA A 428 16.52 -8.80 8.01
CA ALA A 428 16.41 -8.51 6.58
C ALA A 428 15.45 -7.36 6.22
N ASP A 429 14.59 -6.95 7.14
CA ASP A 429 13.68 -5.81 6.96
C ASP A 429 14.37 -4.46 7.24
N GLY A 430 15.58 -4.47 7.81
CA GLY A 430 16.40 -3.27 7.97
C GLY A 430 15.98 -2.37 9.13
N PRO A 431 16.49 -1.11 9.15
CA PRO A 431 16.18 -0.11 10.17
C PRO A 431 14.78 0.48 10.04
#